data_AF-A0A1G8BD79-F1
#
_entry.id   AF-A0A1G8BD79-F1
#
_cell.length_a   1.000
_cell.length_b   1.000
_cell.length_c   1.000
_cell.angle_alpha   90.00
_cell.angle_beta   90.00
_cell.angle_gamma   90.00
#
_symmetry.space_group_name_H-M   'P 1'
#
loop_
_entity.id
_entity.type
_entity.pdbx_description
1 polymer ?
#
loop_
_entity_poly.entity_id
_entity_poly.type
_entity_poly.pdbx_seq_one_letter_code
_entity_poly.pdbx_strand_id
1 'polypeptide(L)'
;MDKLRKFPDSPLTEQNWNRMEEIVIEAARRQLIGRRFIDIYGPLGEGIQTVNNDIFEEPQDGGISLRGESLELSQPTRRVNLSIPMLYKDFILYWRDLEQAKTLGIPIDMSPAANAAVQCARLEDNLIFNGSPQFELSGLMNVPGRLTHIRGEWMKSGQAFEDVVEAISKLQQMGYTGPYAMVLSPELYSLLHRVHPGTNVLEIEHVRELVTDGVFQSPEIKGKAGVIVNTGQHNLDLAIAEDFHTAYLDTENMNHLFRVHEAIVLRIKRPSAICTLEDSDS
;
A
#
# COMPACT_ATOMS: atom_id res chain seq x y z
N MET A 1 -23.03 8.92 -4.06
CA MET A 1 -23.59 9.67 -5.21
C MET A 1 -24.49 8.73 -5.97
N ASP A 2 -25.65 9.22 -6.41
CA ASP A 2 -26.70 8.40 -7.04
C ASP A 2 -26.20 7.85 -8.40
N LYS A 3 -25.63 6.64 -8.41
CA LYS A 3 -24.99 6.03 -9.59
C LYS A 3 -25.94 5.85 -10.77
N LEU A 4 -27.24 5.72 -10.48
CA LEU A 4 -28.30 5.71 -11.48
C LEU A 4 -28.38 7.02 -12.27
N ARG A 5 -27.95 8.15 -11.69
CA ARG A 5 -27.84 9.43 -12.41
C ARG A 5 -26.54 9.55 -13.22
N LYS A 6 -25.43 8.94 -12.75
CA LYS A 6 -24.16 8.91 -13.49
C LYS A 6 -24.20 7.92 -14.67
N PHE A 7 -24.93 6.80 -14.54
CA PHE A 7 -25.02 5.73 -15.54
C PHE A 7 -26.48 5.32 -15.80
N PRO A 8 -27.25 6.14 -16.55
CA PRO A 8 -28.66 5.84 -16.83
C PRO A 8 -28.87 4.57 -17.67
N ASP A 9 -27.87 4.17 -18.46
CA ASP A 9 -27.94 3.02 -19.37
C ASP A 9 -27.55 1.69 -18.70
N SER A 10 -27.30 1.69 -17.39
CA SER A 10 -26.94 0.47 -16.67
C SER A 10 -28.14 -0.48 -16.51
N PRO A 11 -28.00 -1.79 -16.78
CA PRO A 11 -29.08 -2.77 -16.64
C PRO A 11 -29.36 -3.16 -15.17
N LEU A 12 -28.68 -2.54 -14.20
CA LEU A 12 -28.69 -2.89 -12.79
C LEU A 12 -29.60 -1.96 -11.98
N THR A 13 -30.34 -2.54 -11.04
CA THR A 13 -31.08 -1.79 -10.02
C THR A 13 -30.14 -1.21 -8.96
N GLU A 14 -30.61 -0.21 -8.21
CA GLU A 14 -29.85 0.40 -7.10
C GLU A 14 -29.34 -0.64 -6.09
N GLN A 15 -30.18 -1.61 -5.75
CA GLN A 15 -29.83 -2.69 -4.83
C GLN A 15 -28.67 -3.55 -5.36
N ASN A 16 -28.65 -3.83 -6.67
CA ASN A 16 -27.58 -4.61 -7.28
C ASN A 16 -26.27 -3.82 -7.35
N TRP A 17 -26.34 -2.50 -7.56
CA TRP A 17 -25.17 -1.60 -7.49
C TRP A 17 -24.56 -1.56 -6.10
N ASN A 18 -25.37 -1.35 -5.06
CA ASN A 18 -24.88 -1.30 -3.68
C ASN A 18 -24.24 -2.63 -3.28
N ARG A 19 -24.84 -3.76 -3.69
CA ARG A 19 -24.27 -5.09 -3.46
C ARG A 19 -22.94 -5.30 -4.20
N MET A 20 -22.83 -4.83 -5.44
CA MET A 20 -21.59 -4.89 -6.20
C MET A 20 -20.48 -4.11 -5.51
N GLU A 21 -20.78 -2.89 -5.04
CA GLU A 21 -19.83 -2.05 -4.31
C GLU A 21 -19.37 -2.70 -3.01
N GLU A 22 -20.29 -3.24 -2.22
CA GLU A 22 -19.96 -3.91 -0.97
C GLU A 22 -19.00 -5.09 -1.21
N ILE A 23 -19.28 -5.93 -2.21
CA ILE A 23 -18.43 -7.05 -2.59
C ILE A 23 -17.05 -6.58 -3.08
N VAL A 24 -17.00 -5.52 -3.88
CA VAL A 24 -15.75 -4.95 -4.39
C VAL A 24 -14.89 -4.39 -3.25
N ILE A 25 -15.49 -3.62 -2.34
CA ILE A 25 -14.81 -3.03 -1.19
C ILE A 25 -14.33 -4.13 -0.24
N GLU A 26 -15.15 -5.14 0.03
CA GLU A 26 -14.77 -6.26 0.90
C GLU A 26 -13.63 -7.08 0.29
N ALA A 27 -13.68 -7.37 -1.01
CA ALA A 27 -12.64 -8.09 -1.72
C ALA A 27 -11.32 -7.30 -1.74
N ALA A 28 -11.36 -5.99 -1.99
CA ALA A 28 -10.19 -5.12 -1.95
C ALA A 28 -9.58 -5.05 -0.54
N ARG A 29 -10.38 -4.79 0.50
CA ARG A 29 -9.90 -4.68 1.90
C ARG A 29 -9.15 -5.92 2.40
N ARG A 30 -9.56 -7.11 1.96
CA ARG A 30 -8.87 -8.35 2.34
C ARG A 30 -7.48 -8.47 1.73
N GLN A 31 -7.29 -7.93 0.52
CA GLN A 31 -6.03 -8.01 -0.23
C GLN A 31 -5.07 -6.88 0.11
N LEU A 32 -5.58 -5.68 0.42
CA LEU A 32 -4.77 -4.47 0.64
C LEU A 32 -3.93 -4.54 1.93
N ILE A 33 -2.63 -4.26 1.77
CA ILE A 33 -1.66 -4.29 2.86
C ILE A 33 -1.06 -2.91 3.08
N GLY A 34 -0.75 -2.17 2.01
CA GLY A 34 -0.16 -0.82 2.13
C GLY A 34 -0.97 0.11 3.03
N ARG A 35 -2.31 0.14 2.85
CA ARG A 35 -3.22 0.99 3.64
C ARG A 35 -3.32 0.64 5.13
N ARG A 36 -2.74 -0.47 5.59
CA ARG A 36 -2.81 -0.88 7.00
C ARG A 36 -1.83 -0.13 7.89
N PHE A 37 -0.70 0.31 7.33
CA PHE A 37 0.36 1.00 8.06
C PHE A 37 0.70 2.37 7.46
N ILE A 38 0.18 2.69 6.28
CA ILE A 38 0.36 3.99 5.63
C ILE A 38 -0.86 4.88 5.91
N ASP A 39 -0.61 6.08 6.41
CA ASP A 39 -1.66 7.08 6.60
C ASP A 39 -2.24 7.55 5.27
N ILE A 40 -3.56 7.63 5.21
CA ILE A 40 -4.29 8.03 4.01
C ILE A 40 -4.46 9.55 3.99
N TYR A 41 -4.14 10.16 2.84
CA TYR A 41 -4.35 11.57 2.56
C TYR A 41 -5.33 11.75 1.40
N GLY A 42 -6.59 12.03 1.70
CA GLY A 42 -7.63 12.17 0.69
C GLY A 42 -9.02 11.89 1.25
N PRO A 43 -10.06 11.82 0.41
CA PRO A 43 -10.04 11.91 -1.05
C PRO A 43 -9.85 13.35 -1.57
N LEU A 44 -8.95 13.53 -2.54
CA LEU A 44 -8.66 14.83 -3.16
C LEU A 44 -9.67 15.21 -4.26
N GLY A 45 -10.34 14.22 -4.84
CA GLY A 45 -11.36 14.38 -5.88
C GLY A 45 -10.84 14.14 -7.30
N GLU A 46 -11.77 13.82 -8.20
CA GLU A 46 -11.54 13.38 -9.59
C GLU A 46 -10.74 14.40 -10.44
N GLY A 47 -10.73 15.69 -10.06
CA GLY A 47 -10.04 16.75 -10.79
C GLY A 47 -8.55 16.92 -10.47
N ILE A 48 -8.03 16.24 -9.45
CA ILE A 48 -6.63 16.38 -9.03
C ILE A 48 -5.78 15.30 -9.69
N GLN A 49 -4.86 15.74 -10.55
CA GLN A 49 -3.96 14.85 -11.31
C GLN A 49 -2.52 14.87 -10.78
N THR A 50 -2.18 15.83 -9.93
CA THR A 50 -0.81 16.02 -9.44
C THR A 50 -0.83 16.46 -7.99
N VAL A 51 0.08 15.88 -7.19
CA VAL A 51 0.32 16.26 -5.81
C VAL A 51 1.76 16.67 -5.63
N ASN A 52 1.97 17.68 -4.79
CA ASN A 52 3.30 18.09 -4.41
C ASN A 52 3.79 17.19 -3.26
N ASN A 53 5.06 16.81 -3.35
CA ASN A 53 5.77 16.11 -2.30
C ASN A 53 7.06 16.87 -1.98
N ASP A 54 7.18 17.32 -0.74
CA ASP A 54 8.34 18.00 -0.21
C ASP A 54 9.22 16.97 0.50
N ILE A 55 10.44 16.77 -0.02
CA ILE A 55 11.38 15.76 0.46
C ILE A 55 12.34 16.40 1.45
N PHE A 56 12.47 15.77 2.62
CA PHE A 56 13.39 16.11 3.70
C PHE A 56 14.36 14.95 3.88
N GLU A 57 15.62 15.14 3.50
CA GLU A 57 16.64 14.07 3.56
C GLU A 57 17.31 13.99 4.94
N GLU A 58 17.57 15.14 5.56
CA GLU A 58 18.29 15.21 6.84
C GLU A 58 17.36 15.64 7.98
N PRO A 59 17.33 14.88 9.09
CA PRO A 59 16.70 15.32 10.32
C PRO A 59 17.53 16.49 10.89
N GLN A 60 16.93 17.67 10.94
CA GLN A 60 17.54 18.82 11.61
C GLN A 60 17.08 18.84 13.07
N ASP A 61 18.03 19.08 13.97
CA ASP A 61 17.75 19.31 15.38
C ASP A 61 16.97 20.62 15.56
N GLY A 62 16.20 20.68 16.65
CA GLY A 62 15.51 21.91 17.05
C GLY A 62 16.41 22.84 17.86
N GLY A 63 16.15 24.13 17.74
CA GLY A 63 16.91 25.15 18.43
C GLY A 63 16.57 25.26 19.90
N ILE A 64 17.59 25.44 20.74
CA ILE A 64 17.42 25.74 22.16
C ILE A 64 17.80 27.20 22.40
N SER A 65 16.81 28.03 22.73
CA SER A 65 17.05 29.44 23.08
C SER A 65 16.10 29.89 24.19
N LEU A 66 16.65 30.55 25.22
CA LEU A 66 15.88 31.17 26.30
C LEU A 66 14.99 32.33 25.82
N ARG A 67 15.27 32.89 24.63
CA ARG A 67 14.59 34.07 24.07
C ARG A 67 14.03 33.84 22.65
N GLY A 68 14.26 32.67 22.06
CA GLY A 68 13.82 32.37 20.68
C GLY A 68 14.54 33.18 19.61
N GLU A 69 15.80 33.57 19.85
CA GLU A 69 16.56 34.46 18.96
C GLU A 69 17.12 33.75 17.71
N SER A 70 17.22 32.41 17.71
CA SER A 70 17.60 31.63 16.53
C SER A 70 16.36 31.25 15.71
N LEU A 71 16.41 31.56 14.41
CA LEU A 71 15.36 31.19 13.46
C LEU A 71 15.78 29.88 12.76
N GLU A 72 15.38 28.75 13.32
CA GLU A 72 15.65 27.42 12.75
C GLU A 72 14.42 26.95 11.99
N LEU A 73 14.46 27.11 10.67
CA LEU A 73 13.38 26.72 9.77
C LEU A 73 13.68 25.35 9.18
N SER A 74 12.77 24.39 9.39
CA SER A 74 12.79 23.13 8.64
C SER A 74 12.41 23.42 7.19
N GLN A 75 13.40 23.44 6.29
CA GLN A 75 13.19 23.66 4.86
C GLN A 75 13.28 22.34 4.11
N PRO A 76 12.39 22.10 3.12
CA PRO A 76 12.49 20.91 2.29
C PRO A 76 13.69 21.00 1.35
N THR A 77 14.45 19.91 1.26
CA THR A 77 15.61 19.80 0.37
C THR A 77 15.18 19.92 -1.09
N ARG A 78 14.04 19.30 -1.44
CA ARG A 78 13.53 19.28 -2.82
C ARG A 78 12.02 19.17 -2.84
N ARG A 79 11.38 19.85 -3.78
CA ARG A 79 9.96 19.69 -4.11
C ARG A 79 9.80 18.93 -5.41
N VAL A 80 9.00 17.87 -5.38
CA VAL A 80 8.72 17.01 -6.53
C VAL A 80 7.22 16.99 -6.76
N ASN A 81 6.82 17.08 -8.03
CA ASN A 81 5.43 16.92 -8.42
C ASN A 81 5.22 15.46 -8.82
N LEU A 82 4.32 14.78 -8.12
CA LEU A 82 3.96 13.40 -8.39
C LEU A 82 2.63 13.38 -9.13
N SER A 83 2.61 12.77 -10.31
CA SER A 83 1.38 12.50 -11.05
C SER A 83 0.61 11.36 -10.39
N ILE A 84 -0.71 11.48 -10.28
CA ILE A 84 -1.57 10.43 -9.72
C ILE A 84 -1.99 9.48 -10.85
N PRO A 85 -1.44 8.25 -10.92
CA PRO A 85 -1.89 7.27 -11.90
C PRO A 85 -3.28 6.75 -11.55
N MET A 86 -4.05 6.39 -12.58
CA MET A 86 -5.31 5.68 -12.44
C MET A 86 -5.02 4.18 -12.55
N LEU A 87 -5.32 3.43 -11.49
CA LEU A 87 -5.29 1.98 -11.49
C LEU A 87 -6.69 1.50 -11.86
N TYR A 88 -6.79 0.63 -12.85
CA TYR A 88 -8.09 0.14 -13.29
C TYR A 88 -8.04 -1.31 -13.78
N LYS A 89 -9.16 -1.98 -13.63
CA LYS A 89 -9.39 -3.31 -14.19
C LYS A 89 -10.82 -3.47 -14.69
N ASP A 90 -10.92 -3.95 -15.93
CA ASP A 90 -12.19 -4.15 -16.60
C ASP A 90 -12.73 -5.55 -16.34
N PHE A 91 -14.05 -5.65 -16.21
CA PHE A 91 -14.79 -6.91 -16.12
C PHE A 91 -16.09 -6.84 -16.89
N ILE A 92 -16.63 -8.01 -17.24
CA ILE A 92 -17.82 -8.14 -18.06
C ILE A 92 -18.88 -8.87 -17.24
N LEU A 93 -20.12 -8.39 -17.32
CA LEU A 93 -21.30 -9.15 -16.93
C LEU A 93 -22.07 -9.57 -18.19
N TYR A 94 -22.25 -10.87 -18.36
CA TYR A 94 -22.96 -11.41 -19.52
C TYR A 94 -24.45 -11.11 -19.43
N TRP A 95 -25.03 -10.63 -20.54
CA TRP A 95 -26.45 -10.29 -20.59
C TRP A 95 -27.36 -11.49 -20.32
N ARG A 96 -26.99 -12.67 -20.83
CA ARG A 96 -27.77 -13.90 -20.62
C ARG A 96 -27.88 -14.25 -19.14
N ASP A 97 -26.79 -14.08 -18.40
CA ASP A 97 -26.74 -14.39 -16.97
C ASP A 97 -27.54 -13.36 -16.16
N LEU A 98 -27.49 -12.08 -16.56
CA LEU A 98 -28.32 -11.03 -15.96
C LEU A 98 -29.82 -11.27 -16.18
N GLU A 99 -30.24 -11.61 -17.40
CA GLU A 99 -31.65 -11.90 -17.70
C GLU A 99 -32.14 -13.19 -17.03
N GLN A 100 -31.27 -14.20 -16.95
CA GLN A 100 -31.54 -15.41 -16.18
C GLN A 100 -31.77 -15.09 -14.70
N ALA A 101 -30.90 -14.27 -14.10
CA ALA A 101 -31.02 -13.86 -12.70
C ALA A 101 -32.33 -13.09 -12.43
N LYS A 102 -32.69 -12.16 -13.33
CA LYS A 102 -33.97 -11.43 -13.27
C LYS A 102 -35.19 -12.36 -13.37
N THR A 103 -35.15 -13.32 -14.31
CA THR A 103 -36.27 -14.24 -14.55
C THR A 103 -36.47 -15.22 -13.39
N LEU A 104 -35.37 -15.76 -12.85
CA LEU A 104 -35.41 -16.74 -11.75
C LEU A 104 -35.49 -16.10 -10.35
N GLY A 105 -35.31 -14.79 -10.24
CA GLY A 105 -35.26 -14.07 -8.96
C GLY A 105 -34.06 -14.46 -8.09
N ILE A 106 -32.98 -14.97 -8.69
CA ILE A 106 -31.74 -15.35 -8.00
C ILE A 106 -30.76 -14.16 -7.98
N PRO A 107 -29.87 -14.07 -6.99
CA PRO A 107 -28.86 -13.02 -6.96
C PRO A 107 -27.88 -13.16 -8.14
N ILE A 108 -27.49 -12.01 -8.71
CA ILE A 108 -26.49 -11.95 -9.79
C ILE A 108 -25.12 -12.40 -9.26
N ASP A 109 -24.40 -13.17 -10.06
CA ASP A 109 -23.02 -13.52 -9.75
C ASP A 109 -22.09 -12.30 -9.95
N MET A 110 -21.54 -11.80 -8.85
CA MET A 110 -20.61 -10.67 -8.82
C MET A 110 -19.14 -11.12 -8.69
N SER A 111 -18.86 -12.42 -8.89
CA SER A 111 -17.50 -12.95 -8.88
C SER A 111 -16.54 -12.24 -9.85
N PRO A 112 -16.94 -11.83 -11.07
CA PRO A 112 -16.07 -11.07 -11.96
C PRO A 112 -15.66 -9.71 -11.37
N ALA A 113 -16.58 -9.01 -10.69
CA ALA A 113 -16.30 -7.73 -10.04
C ALA A 113 -15.33 -7.91 -8.86
N ALA A 114 -15.53 -8.94 -8.04
CA ALA A 114 -14.62 -9.27 -6.93
C ALA A 114 -13.20 -9.59 -7.43
N ASN A 115 -13.08 -10.37 -8.51
CA ASN A 115 -11.78 -10.70 -9.10
C ASN A 115 -11.08 -9.46 -9.68
N ALA A 116 -11.82 -8.57 -10.35
CA ALA A 116 -11.27 -7.30 -10.84
C ALA A 116 -10.77 -6.41 -9.69
N ALA A 117 -11.52 -6.34 -8.59
CA ALA A 117 -11.13 -5.61 -7.39
C ALA A 117 -9.83 -6.16 -6.76
N VAL A 118 -9.70 -7.48 -6.64
CA VAL A 118 -8.48 -8.12 -6.13
C VAL A 118 -7.27 -7.83 -7.01
N GLN A 119 -7.45 -7.85 -8.34
CA GLN A 119 -6.37 -7.51 -9.26
C GLN A 119 -5.95 -6.05 -9.15
N CYS A 120 -6.91 -5.13 -9.00
CA CYS A 120 -6.61 -3.72 -8.79
C CYS A 120 -5.87 -3.49 -7.46
N ALA A 121 -6.32 -4.13 -6.37
CA ALA A 121 -5.66 -4.05 -5.06
C ALA A 121 -4.21 -4.59 -5.10
N ARG A 122 -3.94 -5.63 -5.88
CA ARG A 122 -2.56 -6.11 -6.11
C ARG A 122 -1.72 -5.09 -6.88
N LEU A 123 -2.30 -4.42 -7.86
CA LEU A 123 -1.62 -3.34 -8.59
C LEU A 123 -1.31 -2.15 -7.67
N GLU A 124 -2.20 -1.81 -6.73
CA GLU A 124 -1.93 -0.81 -5.69
C GLU A 124 -0.72 -1.22 -4.83
N ASP A 125 -0.73 -2.41 -4.24
CA ASP A 125 0.39 -2.87 -3.41
C ASP A 125 1.70 -2.89 -4.24
N ASN A 126 1.64 -3.32 -5.51
CA ASN A 126 2.79 -3.29 -6.40
C ASN A 126 3.33 -1.87 -6.61
N LEU A 127 2.45 -0.89 -6.83
CA LEU A 127 2.80 0.52 -6.97
C LEU A 127 3.45 1.06 -5.68
N ILE A 128 2.94 0.69 -4.50
CA ILE A 128 3.47 1.13 -3.21
C ILE A 128 4.87 0.55 -2.96
N PHE A 129 5.08 -0.74 -3.19
CA PHE A 129 6.36 -1.39 -2.88
C PHE A 129 7.41 -1.19 -3.98
N ASN A 130 7.07 -1.45 -5.24
CA ASN A 130 8.00 -1.44 -6.37
C ASN A 130 8.02 -0.09 -7.11
N GLY A 131 6.98 0.72 -6.97
CA GLY A 131 6.84 1.96 -7.75
C GLY A 131 6.46 1.69 -9.20
N SER A 132 6.47 2.74 -10.01
CA SER A 132 6.26 2.62 -11.46
C SER A 132 7.33 3.43 -12.22
N PRO A 133 8.22 2.75 -12.97
CA PRO A 133 9.26 3.45 -13.74
C PRO A 133 8.68 4.28 -14.88
N GLN A 134 7.49 3.94 -15.37
CA GLN A 134 6.81 4.66 -16.46
C GLN A 134 6.37 6.07 -16.05
N PHE A 135 6.06 6.26 -14.77
CA PHE A 135 5.62 7.53 -14.20
C PHE A 135 6.67 8.15 -13.26
N GLU A 136 7.90 7.62 -13.27
CA GLU A 136 9.00 8.02 -12.37
C GLU A 136 8.60 7.98 -10.88
N LEU A 137 7.65 7.11 -10.53
CA LEU A 137 7.16 6.94 -9.17
C LEU A 137 8.05 5.95 -8.43
N SER A 138 8.66 6.41 -7.35
CA SER A 138 9.49 5.57 -6.49
C SER A 138 8.62 4.85 -5.46
N GLY A 139 8.77 3.52 -5.36
CA GLY A 139 8.14 2.71 -4.31
C GLY A 139 9.06 2.54 -3.09
N LEU A 140 8.53 2.00 -1.99
CA LEU A 140 9.28 1.81 -0.74
C LEU A 140 10.61 1.07 -0.94
N MET A 141 10.68 0.12 -1.88
CA MET A 141 11.90 -0.65 -2.18
C MET A 141 12.88 0.08 -3.11
N ASN A 142 12.46 1.12 -3.82
CA ASN A 142 13.24 1.73 -4.91
C ASN A 142 13.62 3.19 -4.65
N VAL A 143 13.18 3.79 -3.54
CA VAL A 143 13.45 5.20 -3.24
C VAL A 143 14.94 5.45 -3.01
N PRO A 144 15.51 6.51 -3.60
CA PRO A 144 16.88 6.95 -3.31
C PRO A 144 16.95 7.61 -1.93
N GLY A 145 18.02 7.31 -1.17
CA GLY A 145 18.20 7.83 0.20
C GLY A 145 17.59 6.95 1.30
N ARG A 146 17.10 5.75 0.95
CA ARG A 146 16.70 4.74 1.93
C ARG A 146 17.93 4.10 2.59
N LEU A 147 17.74 3.60 3.81
CA LEU A 147 18.75 2.78 4.48
C LEU A 147 18.67 1.35 3.95
N THR A 148 19.83 0.74 3.73
CA THR A 148 19.91 -0.68 3.37
C THR A 148 20.58 -1.46 4.49
N HIS A 149 20.04 -2.64 4.76
CA HIS A 149 20.64 -3.61 5.66
C HIS A 149 20.76 -4.93 4.89
N ILE A 150 22.02 -5.36 4.71
CA ILE A 150 22.35 -6.64 4.10
C ILE A 150 22.06 -7.70 5.15
N ARG A 151 21.08 -8.54 4.84
CA ARG A 151 20.61 -9.58 5.72
C ARG A 151 21.58 -10.75 5.78
N GLY A 152 21.64 -11.42 6.94
CA GLY A 152 22.26 -12.72 7.08
C GLY A 152 21.42 -13.90 6.55
N GLU A 153 21.94 -15.11 6.71
CA GLU A 153 21.20 -16.34 6.39
C GLU A 153 20.12 -16.62 7.45
N TRP A 154 18.87 -16.22 7.20
CA TRP A 154 17.69 -16.51 8.05
C TRP A 154 17.33 -18.01 8.12
N MET A 155 18.16 -18.87 7.54
CA MET A 155 18.08 -20.31 7.74
C MET A 155 18.63 -20.72 9.12
N LYS A 156 19.54 -19.93 9.69
CA LYS A 156 20.05 -20.11 11.06
C LYS A 156 19.13 -19.39 12.03
N SER A 157 18.69 -20.08 13.07
CA SER A 157 17.78 -19.50 14.06
C SER A 157 18.45 -18.36 14.83
N GLY A 158 17.67 -17.33 15.20
CA GLY A 158 18.14 -16.13 15.89
C GLY A 158 18.64 -15.00 14.98
N GLN A 159 19.19 -15.32 13.80
CA GLN A 159 19.71 -14.31 12.87
C GLN A 159 18.63 -13.34 12.37
N ALA A 160 17.40 -13.83 12.17
CA ALA A 160 16.30 -12.98 11.73
C ALA A 160 15.94 -11.89 12.74
N PHE A 161 16.04 -12.18 14.03
CA PHE A 161 15.80 -11.20 15.08
C PHE A 161 16.95 -10.19 15.17
N GLU A 162 18.19 -10.67 15.11
CA GLU A 162 19.40 -9.81 15.12
C GLU A 162 19.36 -8.80 13.97
N ASP A 163 19.08 -9.24 12.74
CA ASP A 163 19.02 -8.36 11.56
C ASP A 163 17.92 -7.29 11.69
N VAL A 164 16.76 -7.64 12.26
CA VAL A 164 15.67 -6.68 12.51
C VAL A 164 16.10 -5.65 13.56
N VAL A 165 16.75 -6.08 14.65
CA VAL A 165 17.27 -5.18 15.69
C VAL A 165 18.32 -4.23 15.10
N GLU A 166 19.23 -4.73 14.26
CA GLU A 166 20.23 -3.89 13.59
C GLU A 166 19.60 -2.89 12.63
N ALA A 167 18.59 -3.30 11.84
CA ALA A 167 17.87 -2.40 10.96
C ALA A 167 17.11 -1.30 11.72
N ILE A 168 16.46 -1.64 12.84
CA ILE A 168 15.81 -0.66 13.72
C ILE A 168 16.85 0.26 14.36
N SER A 169 17.99 -0.27 14.81
CA SER A 169 19.09 0.53 15.37
C SER A 169 19.62 1.56 14.37
N LYS A 170 19.77 1.19 13.09
CA LYS A 170 20.13 2.13 12.01
C LYS A 170 19.09 3.25 11.85
N LEU A 171 17.79 2.93 11.93
CA LEU A 171 16.73 3.94 11.88
C LEU A 171 16.77 4.87 13.11
N GLN A 172 17.01 4.32 14.29
CA GLN A 172 17.13 5.08 15.54
C GLN A 172 18.35 6.01 15.55
N GLN A 173 19.48 5.58 14.99
CA GLN A 173 20.68 6.41 14.84
C GLN A 173 20.43 7.63 13.95
N MET A 174 19.52 7.51 12.98
CA MET A 174 19.05 8.62 12.15
C MET A 174 17.93 9.44 12.82
N GLY A 175 17.66 9.24 14.11
CA GLY A 175 16.64 10.00 14.85
C GLY A 175 15.20 9.58 14.59
N TYR A 176 14.96 8.53 13.79
CA TYR A 176 13.63 8.01 13.50
C TYR A 176 13.20 7.04 14.60
N THR A 177 12.61 7.57 15.67
CA THR A 177 12.00 6.76 16.73
C THR A 177 10.59 6.35 16.33
N GLY A 178 10.24 5.09 16.61
CA GLY A 178 9.00 4.43 16.16
C GLY A 178 7.70 5.09 16.62
N PRO A 179 6.55 4.60 16.13
CA PRO A 179 6.28 3.20 15.78
C PRO A 179 6.87 2.69 14.44
N TYR A 180 7.21 1.40 14.37
CA TYR A 180 7.69 0.76 13.14
C TYR A 180 6.69 -0.28 12.63
N ALA A 181 6.54 -0.34 11.32
CA ALA A 181 5.86 -1.42 10.60
C ALA A 181 6.88 -2.19 9.76
N MET A 182 6.70 -3.50 9.66
CA MET A 182 7.55 -4.37 8.84
C MET A 182 6.71 -5.12 7.83
N VAL A 183 7.17 -5.12 6.57
CA VAL A 183 6.56 -5.91 5.50
C VAL A 183 7.60 -6.83 4.90
N LEU A 184 7.29 -8.11 4.83
CA LEU A 184 8.19 -9.15 4.35
C LEU A 184 7.63 -9.87 3.13
N SER A 185 8.51 -10.52 2.36
CA SER A 185 8.07 -11.50 1.38
C SER A 185 7.47 -12.74 2.09
N PRO A 186 6.55 -13.48 1.44
CA PRO A 186 5.91 -14.65 2.05
C PRO A 186 6.90 -15.75 2.48
N GLU A 187 8.03 -15.88 1.75
CA GLU A 187 9.08 -16.82 2.09
C GLU A 187 9.74 -16.46 3.43
N LEU A 188 10.12 -15.19 3.61
CA LEU A 188 10.71 -14.69 4.86
C LEU A 188 9.73 -14.71 6.02
N TYR A 189 8.48 -14.33 5.76
CA TYR A 189 7.43 -14.38 6.77
C TYR A 189 7.22 -15.81 7.29
N SER A 190 7.30 -16.82 6.41
CA SER A 190 7.22 -18.23 6.80
C SER A 190 8.43 -18.69 7.62
N LEU A 191 9.62 -18.12 7.40
CA LEU A 191 10.83 -18.42 8.18
C LEU A 191 10.71 -17.90 9.62
N LEU A 192 10.09 -16.74 9.84
CA LEU A 192 9.88 -16.16 11.18
C LEU A 192 8.89 -16.96 12.05
N HIS A 193 8.04 -17.78 11.45
CA HIS A 193 7.11 -18.67 12.17
C HIS A 193 7.77 -19.96 12.67
N ARG A 194 9.11 -20.06 12.61
CA ARG A 194 9.85 -21.17 13.18
C ARG A 194 10.05 -20.99 14.68
N VAL A 195 10.12 -22.12 15.38
CA VAL A 195 10.39 -22.16 16.82
C VAL A 195 11.89 -21.97 17.03
N HIS A 196 12.25 -21.08 17.95
CA HIS A 196 13.64 -20.88 18.31
C HIS A 196 14.17 -22.10 19.10
N PRO A 197 15.28 -22.72 18.69
CA PRO A 197 15.78 -23.94 19.32
C PRO A 197 16.17 -23.65 20.77
N GLY A 198 15.48 -24.31 21.71
CA GLY A 198 15.69 -24.14 23.14
C GLY A 198 14.64 -23.29 23.86
N THR A 199 13.71 -22.65 23.13
CA THR A 199 12.55 -21.96 23.72
C THR A 199 11.26 -22.39 23.02
N ASN A 200 10.12 -22.40 23.73
CA ASN A 200 8.81 -22.70 23.12
C ASN A 200 8.16 -21.47 22.47
N VAL A 201 8.94 -20.41 22.23
CA VAL A 201 8.46 -19.11 21.73
C VAL A 201 8.79 -18.99 20.25
N LEU A 202 7.87 -18.41 19.49
CA LEU A 202 8.06 -18.14 18.07
C LEU A 202 8.92 -16.89 17.88
N GLU A 203 9.85 -16.89 16.92
CA GLU A 203 10.69 -15.71 16.66
C GLU A 203 9.86 -14.47 16.29
N ILE A 204 8.72 -14.67 15.62
CA ILE A 204 7.80 -13.58 15.27
C ILE A 204 7.22 -12.84 16.49
N GLU A 205 7.12 -13.46 17.66
CA GLU A 205 6.58 -12.79 18.86
C GLU A 205 7.54 -11.72 19.36
N HIS A 206 8.84 -12.04 19.45
CA HIS A 206 9.86 -11.05 19.79
C HIS A 206 9.94 -9.92 18.75
N VAL A 207 9.79 -10.25 17.46
CA VAL A 207 9.77 -9.23 16.40
C VAL A 207 8.55 -8.32 16.52
N ARG A 208 7.38 -8.86 16.90
CA ARG A 208 6.16 -8.06 17.13
C ARG A 208 6.27 -7.12 18.33
N GLU A 209 7.08 -7.45 19.33
CA GLU A 209 7.36 -6.54 20.45
C GLU A 209 8.20 -5.33 20.00
N LEU A 210 9.11 -5.51 19.03
CA LEU A 210 9.92 -4.44 18.46
C LEU A 210 9.17 -3.61 17.40
N VAL A 211 8.35 -4.27 16.59
CA VAL A 211 7.61 -3.69 15.47
C VAL A 211 6.15 -3.49 15.87
N THR A 212 5.89 -2.38 16.57
CA THR A 212 4.61 -2.10 17.23
C THR A 212 3.43 -1.92 16.27
N ASP A 213 3.66 -1.44 15.05
CA ASP A 213 2.59 -1.27 14.04
C ASP A 213 2.32 -2.54 13.23
N GLY A 214 3.02 -3.62 13.57
CA GLY A 214 2.73 -4.96 13.09
C GLY A 214 3.65 -5.43 11.97
N VAL A 215 3.62 -6.75 11.81
CA VAL A 215 4.36 -7.47 10.78
C VAL A 215 3.38 -7.98 9.74
N PHE A 216 3.60 -7.57 8.51
CA PHE A 216 2.78 -7.94 7.36
C PHE A 216 3.61 -8.73 6.35
N GLN A 217 2.91 -9.48 5.48
CA GLN A 217 3.52 -10.18 4.35
C GLN A 217 2.91 -9.65 3.06
N SER A 218 3.71 -9.30 2.07
CA SER A 218 3.21 -8.86 0.76
C SER A 218 3.76 -9.75 -0.36
N PRO A 219 2.91 -10.34 -1.21
CA PRO A 219 3.37 -11.13 -2.36
C PRO A 219 4.02 -10.27 -3.45
N GLU A 220 3.82 -8.95 -3.42
CA GLU A 220 4.38 -8.02 -4.40
C GLU A 220 5.88 -7.76 -4.19
N ILE A 221 6.38 -8.05 -2.97
CA ILE A 221 7.81 -8.06 -2.67
C ILE A 221 8.40 -9.36 -3.20
N LYS A 222 9.09 -9.28 -4.34
CA LYS A 222 9.69 -10.44 -5.00
C LYS A 222 10.94 -10.92 -4.26
N GLY A 223 11.14 -12.23 -4.26
CA GLY A 223 12.33 -12.87 -3.69
C GLY A 223 12.36 -12.86 -2.17
N LYS A 224 13.57 -12.82 -1.63
CA LYS A 224 13.82 -12.79 -0.18
C LYS A 224 14.15 -11.38 0.25
N ALA A 225 13.18 -10.48 0.19
CA ALA A 225 13.35 -9.10 0.62
C ALA A 225 12.29 -8.69 1.64
N GLY A 226 12.59 -7.63 2.38
CA GLY A 226 11.70 -7.02 3.35
C GLY A 226 11.93 -5.53 3.49
N VAL A 227 10.99 -4.83 4.11
CA VAL A 227 11.12 -3.42 4.41
C VAL A 227 10.61 -3.13 5.81
N ILE A 228 11.36 -2.34 6.56
CA ILE A 228 10.99 -1.77 7.85
C ILE A 228 10.82 -0.27 7.64
N VAL A 229 9.70 0.26 8.12
CA VAL A 229 9.28 1.63 7.88
C VAL A 229 8.88 2.24 9.21
N ASN A 230 9.36 3.45 9.50
CA ASN A 230 8.78 4.27 10.58
C ASN A 230 7.46 4.89 10.10
N THR A 231 6.36 4.48 10.71
CA THR A 231 5.02 4.89 10.31
C THR A 231 4.74 6.33 10.77
N GLY A 232 3.90 7.02 10.01
CA GLY A 232 3.45 8.36 10.34
C GLY A 232 3.42 9.28 9.14
N GLN A 233 2.36 10.09 9.08
CA GLN A 233 2.07 11.04 8.01
C GLN A 233 3.21 12.02 7.69
N HIS A 234 4.11 12.26 8.64
CA HIS A 234 5.27 13.12 8.47
C HIS A 234 6.41 12.45 7.67
N ASN A 235 6.50 11.12 7.67
CA ASN A 235 7.48 10.35 6.90
C ASN A 235 6.93 9.98 5.53
N LEU A 236 5.71 9.47 5.49
CA LEU A 236 5.04 9.06 4.26
C LEU A 236 3.53 9.07 4.40
N ASP A 237 2.84 9.25 3.28
CA ASP A 237 1.39 9.18 3.20
C ASP A 237 0.93 8.72 1.81
N LEU A 238 -0.23 8.07 1.77
CA LEU A 238 -0.87 7.63 0.53
C LEU A 238 -1.89 8.68 0.11
N ALA A 239 -1.58 9.43 -0.96
CA ALA A 239 -2.49 10.40 -1.51
C ALA A 239 -3.54 9.69 -2.38
N ILE A 240 -4.82 9.79 -2.00
CA ILE A 240 -5.94 9.20 -2.74
C ILE A 240 -6.72 10.33 -3.41
N ALA A 241 -6.78 10.33 -4.74
CA ALA A 241 -7.67 11.21 -5.50
C ALA A 241 -9.08 10.64 -5.55
N GLU A 242 -9.19 9.39 -5.97
CA GLU A 242 -10.44 8.63 -6.03
C GLU A 242 -10.20 7.25 -5.42
N ASP A 243 -11.03 6.87 -4.46
CA ASP A 243 -10.99 5.53 -3.86
C ASP A 243 -11.68 4.50 -4.77
N PHE A 244 -11.67 3.22 -4.39
CA PHE A 244 -12.29 2.13 -5.14
C PHE A 244 -13.72 2.47 -5.59
N HIS A 245 -13.87 2.64 -6.90
CA HIS A 245 -15.14 2.95 -7.52
C HIS A 245 -15.39 2.01 -8.71
N THR A 246 -16.66 1.66 -8.91
CA THR A 246 -17.12 0.89 -10.06
C THR A 246 -17.87 1.78 -11.03
N ALA A 247 -17.44 1.77 -12.29
CA ALA A 247 -18.01 2.52 -13.39
C ALA A 247 -18.59 1.57 -14.45
N TYR A 248 -19.68 1.98 -15.07
CA TYR A 248 -20.22 1.33 -16.25
C TYR A 248 -19.63 1.99 -17.50
N LEU A 249 -19.12 1.19 -18.43
CA LEU A 249 -18.48 1.68 -19.65
C LEU A 249 -19.47 1.70 -20.81
N ASP A 250 -19.84 0.53 -21.30
CA ASP A 250 -20.72 0.38 -22.46
C ASP A 250 -21.28 -1.05 -22.56
N THR A 251 -22.12 -1.28 -23.57
CA THR A 251 -22.50 -2.61 -24.05
C THR A 251 -21.69 -3.02 -25.28
N GLU A 252 -20.98 -4.14 -25.21
CA GLU A 252 -20.32 -4.76 -26.35
C GLU A 252 -20.79 -6.21 -26.53
N ASN A 253 -21.17 -6.58 -27.75
CA ASN A 253 -21.64 -7.94 -28.08
C ASN A 253 -22.77 -8.41 -27.15
N MET A 254 -23.72 -7.51 -26.87
CA MET A 254 -24.80 -7.68 -25.88
C MET A 254 -24.34 -7.77 -24.42
N ASN A 255 -23.05 -7.82 -24.12
CA ASN A 255 -22.55 -7.92 -22.75
C ASN A 255 -22.27 -6.53 -22.16
N HIS A 256 -22.33 -6.44 -20.84
CA HIS A 256 -22.16 -5.18 -20.12
C HIS A 256 -20.73 -5.07 -19.59
N LEU A 257 -20.03 -4.03 -20.02
CA LEU A 257 -18.66 -3.72 -19.60
C LEU A 257 -18.67 -2.81 -18.38
N PHE A 258 -17.91 -3.22 -17.37
CA PHE A 258 -17.69 -2.46 -16.15
C PHE A 258 -16.19 -2.32 -15.91
N ARG A 259 -15.84 -1.27 -15.16
CA ARG A 259 -14.47 -0.99 -14.73
C ARG A 259 -14.47 -0.76 -13.23
N VAL A 260 -13.56 -1.43 -12.52
CA VAL A 260 -13.14 -1.01 -11.18
C VAL A 260 -11.93 -0.10 -11.38
N HIS A 261 -11.93 1.06 -10.73
CA HIS A 261 -10.78 1.95 -10.76
C HIS A 261 -10.58 2.67 -9.43
N GLU A 262 -9.36 3.16 -9.27
CA GLU A 262 -8.93 4.04 -8.20
C GLU A 262 -7.80 4.93 -8.73
N ALA A 263 -7.54 6.04 -8.05
CA ALA A 263 -6.47 6.96 -8.40
C ALA A 263 -5.70 7.32 -7.14
N ILE A 264 -4.47 6.80 -7.04
CA ILE A 264 -3.65 6.88 -5.82
C ILE A 264 -2.18 7.11 -6.17
N VAL A 265 -1.45 7.75 -5.26
CA VAL A 265 0.01 7.86 -5.35
C VAL A 265 0.64 7.87 -3.96
N LEU A 266 1.73 7.14 -3.80
CA LEU A 266 2.52 7.14 -2.58
C LEU A 266 3.43 8.38 -2.56
N ARG A 267 3.38 9.14 -1.46
CA ARG A 267 4.30 10.25 -1.23
C ARG A 267 5.24 9.89 -0.09
N ILE A 268 6.53 9.95 -0.38
CA ILE A 268 7.59 9.68 0.58
C ILE A 268 8.29 11.00 0.85
N LYS A 269 8.06 11.57 2.03
CA LYS A 269 8.64 12.85 2.46
C LYS A 269 10.03 12.63 3.01
N ARG A 270 10.26 11.54 3.75
CA ARG A 270 11.54 11.20 4.39
C ARG A 270 12.01 9.80 3.99
N PRO A 271 12.80 9.68 2.91
CA PRO A 271 13.35 8.40 2.46
C PRO A 271 14.18 7.66 3.51
N SER A 272 14.90 8.41 4.35
CA SER A 272 15.79 7.90 5.40
C SER A 272 15.04 7.21 6.55
N ALA A 273 13.71 7.36 6.63
CA ALA A 273 12.83 6.64 7.56
C ALA A 273 12.47 5.21 7.10
N ILE A 274 13.01 4.77 5.96
CA ILE A 274 12.79 3.45 5.36
C ILE A 274 14.10 2.66 5.41
N CYS A 275 14.03 1.42 5.92
CA CYS A 275 15.13 0.47 5.88
C CYS A 275 14.73 -0.78 5.09
N THR A 276 15.42 -1.08 3.99
CA THR A 276 15.22 -2.31 3.23
C THR A 276 16.15 -3.41 3.71
N LEU A 277 15.58 -4.60 3.88
CA LEU A 277 16.27 -5.85 4.15
C LEU A 277 16.52 -6.54 2.81
N GLU A 278 17.74 -6.44 2.32
CA GLU A 278 18.17 -6.95 1.02
C GLU A 278 19.10 -8.17 1.25
N ASP A 279 19.15 -9.08 0.28
CA ASP A 279 20.06 -10.23 0.32
C ASP A 279 21.44 -9.78 -0.16
N SER A 280 22.51 -10.49 0.23
CA SER A 280 23.86 -10.20 -0.28
C SER A 280 24.01 -10.40 -1.81
N ASP A 281 23.06 -11.13 -2.41
CA ASP A 281 23.06 -11.52 -3.83
C ASP A 281 22.08 -10.72 -4.69
N SER A 282 21.45 -9.65 -4.16
CA SER A 282 20.51 -8.78 -4.88
C SER A 282 21.08 -7.43 -5.31
#